data_AF-A0A7G8JT62-F1
#
_entry.id   AF-A0A7G8JT62-F1
#
_cell.length_a   1.000
_cell.length_b   1.000
_cell.length_c   1.000
_cell.angle_alpha   90.00
_cell.angle_beta   90.00
_cell.angle_gamma   90.00
#
_symmetry.space_group_name_H-M   'P 1'
#
loop_
_entity.id
_entity.type
_entity.pdbx_description
1 polymer ?
#
loop_
_entity_poly.entity_id
_entity_poly.type
_entity_poly.pdbx_seq_one_letter_code
_entity_poly.pdbx_strand_id
1 'polypeptide(L)' 'MFRVHLENEGLFLGYVSGKIQHNFIWILPADRIKVVFQL' A
#
# COMPACT_ATOMS: atom_id res chain seq x y z
N MET A 1 6.08 3.11 -5.89
CA MET A 1 5.32 1.96 -6.44
C MET A 1 5.75 0.74 -5.65
N PHE A 2 4.81 -0.04 -5.10
CA PHE A 2 5.12 -1.21 -4.29
C PHE A 2 4.09 -2.31 -4.55
N ARG A 3 4.48 -3.56 -4.36
CA ARG A 3 3.58 -4.71 -4.52
C ARG A 3 2.87 -4.96 -3.20
N VAL A 4 1.56 -5.18 -3.26
CA VAL A 4 0.74 -5.49 -2.10
C VAL A 4 0.07 -6.83 -2.32
N HIS A 5 0.16 -7.71 -1.34
CA HIS A 5 -0.63 -8.93 -1.30
C HIS A 5 -1.91 -8.65 -0.53
N LEU A 6 -3.05 -8.66 -1.22
CA LEU A 6 -4.36 -8.59 -0.59
C LEU A 6 -4.80 -10.00 -0.23
N GLU A 7 -5.25 -10.19 1.01
CA GLU A 7 -5.60 -11.50 1.56
C GLU A 7 -6.64 -12.26 0.72
N ASN A 8 -7.49 -11.56 -0.02
CA ASN A 8 -8.62 -12.17 -0.73
C ASN A 8 -8.51 -12.21 -2.26
N GLU A 9 -7.58 -11.49 -2.89
CA GLU A 9 -7.67 -11.21 -4.34
C GLU A 9 -6.33 -11.25 -5.09
N GLY A 10 -5.18 -11.38 -4.39
CA GLY A 10 -3.86 -11.60 -5.02
C GLY A 10 -2.90 -10.41 -4.95
N LEU A 11 -1.92 -10.38 -5.86
CA LEU A 11 -0.85 -9.37 -5.93
C LEU A 11 -1.28 -8.17 -6.78
N PHE A 12 -1.28 -6.98 -6.17
CA PHE A 12 -1.60 -5.72 -6.83
C PHE A 12 -0.41 -4.76 -6.80
N LEU A 13 -0.43 -3.82 -7.76
CA LEU A 13 0.53 -2.73 -7.83
C LEU A 13 -0.08 -1.49 -7.17
N GLY A 14 0.50 -1.08 -6.05
CA GLY A 14 0.06 0.08 -5.27
C GLY A 14 0.99 1.28 -5.39
N TYR A 15 0.41 2.46 -5.18
CA TYR A 15 1.14 3.69 -4.96
C TYR A 15 0.91 4.17 -3.53
N VAL A 16 1.95 4.78 -2.95
CA VAL A 16 1.88 5.32 -1.60
C VAL A 16 1.11 6.63 -1.68
N SER A 17 0.14 6.84 -0.78
CA SER A 17 -0.58 8.12 -0.77
C SER A 17 0.37 9.28 -0.48
N GLY A 18 0.10 10.46 -1.02
CA GLY A 18 0.93 11.65 -0.81
C GLY A 18 1.12 11.99 0.68
N LYS A 19 0.14 11.71 1.54
CA LYS A 19 0.24 11.91 2.99
C LYS A 19 1.31 11.01 3.63
N ILE A 20 1.38 9.74 3.23
CA ILE A 20 2.40 8.81 3.74
C ILE A 20 3.79 9.23 3.26
N GLN A 21 3.91 9.64 2.00
CA GLN A 21 5.17 10.13 1.44
C GLN A 21 5.65 11.42 2.13
N HIS A 22 4.74 12.38 2.35
CA HIS A 22 5.06 13.68 2.96
C HIS A 22 5.43 13.56 4.43
N ASN A 23 4.83 12.61 5.16
CA ASN A 23 5.13 12.38 6.57
C ASN A 23 6.28 11.38 6.79
N PHE A 24 6.99 10.96 5.73
CA PHE A 24 8.11 10.01 5.82
C PHE A 24 7.75 8.73 6.59
N ILE A 25 6.52 8.25 6.42
CA ILE A 25 6.07 7.02 7.08
C ILE A 25 6.68 5.83 6.32
N TRP A 26 7.41 4.99 7.05
CA TRP A 26 8.03 3.79 6.51
C TRP A 26 7.03 2.64 6.51
N ILE A 27 6.85 1.99 5.36
CA ILE A 27 6.07 0.77 5.22
C ILE A 27 7.06 -0.39 5.10
N LEU A 28 7.03 -1.31 6.03
CA LEU A 28 7.91 -2.47 6.08
C LEU A 28 7.19 -3.74 5.61
N PRO A 29 7.93 -4.78 5.18
CA PRO A 29 7.34 -6.09 4.92
C PRO A 29 6.59 -6.60 6.16
N ALA A 30 5.42 -7.20 5.95
CA ALA A 30 4.47 -7.67 6.97
C ALA A 30 3.62 -6.59 7.68
N ASP A 31 3.80 -5.30 7.35
CA ASP A 31 2.86 -4.28 7.81
C ASP A 31 1.46 -4.51 7.21
N ARG A 32 0.44 -4.38 8.06
CA ARG A 32 -0.95 -4.35 7.61
C ARG A 32 -1.30 -2.95 7.16
N ILE A 33 -1.72 -2.82 5.91
CA ILE A 33 -2.08 -1.54 5.30
C ILE A 33 -3.49 -1.58 4.74
N LYS A 34 -4.17 -0.44 4.76
CA LYS A 34 -5.44 -0.27 4.06
C LYS A 34 -5.16 0.18 2.62
N VAL A 35 -5.59 -0.63 1.66
CA VAL A 35 -5.58 -0.26 0.24
C VAL A 35 -6.90 0.41 -0.10
N VAL A 36 -6.84 1.49 -0.88
CA VAL A 36 -8.02 2.18 -1.43
C VAL A 36 -7.95 2.06 -2.94
N PHE A 37 -8.98 1.47 -3.53
CA PHE A 37 -9.15 1.40 -4.98
C PHE A 37 -9.92 2.63 -5.45
N GLN A 38 -9.53 3.13 -6.62
CA GLN A 38 -10.25 4.20 -7.30
C GLN A 38 -10.81 3.59 -8.59
N LEU A 39 -12.13 3.54 -8.69
CA LEU A 39 -12.90 3.08 -9.85
C LEU A 39 -12.95 4.15 -10.93
#